data_AF-A0A928U503-F1
#
_entry.id   AF-A0A928U503-F1
#
_cell.length_a   1.000
_cell.length_b   1.000
_cell.length_c   1.000
_cell.angle_alpha   90.00
_cell.angle_beta   90.00
_cell.angle_gamma   90.00
#
_symmetry.space_group_name_H-M   'P 1'
#
loop_
_entity.id
_entity.type
_entity.pdbx_description
1 polymer ?
#
loop_
_entity_poly.entity_id
_entity_poly.type
_entity_poly.pdbx_seq_one_letter_code
_entity_poly.pdbx_strand_id
1 'polypeptide(L)'
;MSDFFNRVRSGAGKAAFEADKLRRTQAIQLKIRSLNQETEKVYTQVGRVAYTLYQQEQVAQPELKAACDRLAAVFAQIAAHEQEVERIKAEIFVDAAVAGIQYGHICPNGHGQMAPQDYFCQVCGAKAIDVPPPTGLACPHCHAPLQPGARFCANCGQSVPLAAATAPVSNPCPNCGAPLLPDALFCTECGHKVTTPELKSEEAHEVVDTLALSAAEVAVPDPFPPASDIDAPDVVIAAEEEAAVTTPPDEPLAPPAACPVCGASLVEGAAFCTECGHHLN
;
A
#
# COMPACT_ATOMS: atom_id res chain seq x y z
N MET A 1 -60.05 -11.06 -42.33
CA MET A 1 -58.58 -10.94 -42.55
C MET A 1 -58.11 -9.49 -42.47
N SER A 2 -58.81 -8.54 -43.11
CA SER A 2 -58.61 -7.08 -43.01
C SER A 2 -58.26 -6.57 -41.61
N ASP A 3 -59.02 -6.99 -40.60
CA ASP A 3 -59.03 -6.36 -39.27
C ASP A 3 -57.79 -6.71 -38.45
N PHE A 4 -57.21 -7.89 -38.71
CA PHE A 4 -55.91 -8.29 -38.18
C PHE A 4 -54.80 -7.40 -38.73
N PHE A 5 -54.73 -7.22 -40.06
CA PHE A 5 -53.75 -6.33 -40.69
C PHE A 5 -53.88 -4.87 -40.22
N ASN A 6 -55.10 -4.37 -40.03
CA ASN A 6 -55.34 -3.04 -39.47
C ASN A 6 -54.82 -2.93 -38.03
N ARG A 7 -55.06 -3.95 -37.18
CA ARG A 7 -54.58 -3.97 -35.79
C ARG A 7 -53.04 -4.02 -35.73
N VAL A 8 -52.39 -4.89 -36.52
CA VAL A 8 -50.93 -4.97 -36.64
C VAL A 8 -50.34 -3.64 -37.11
N ARG A 9 -50.93 -3.01 -38.14
CA ARG A 9 -50.50 -1.69 -38.64
C ARG A 9 -50.62 -0.59 -37.58
N SER A 10 -51.67 -0.62 -36.75
CA SER A 10 -51.85 0.33 -35.65
C SER A 10 -50.83 0.12 -34.51
N GLY A 11 -50.49 -1.14 -34.19
CA GLY A 11 -49.46 -1.48 -33.21
C GLY A 11 -48.07 -0.99 -33.64
N ALA A 12 -47.68 -1.27 -34.89
CA ALA A 12 -46.43 -0.78 -35.46
C ALA A 12 -46.34 0.76 -35.46
N GLY A 13 -47.45 1.45 -35.78
CA GLY A 13 -47.53 2.91 -35.72
C GLY A 13 -47.36 3.47 -34.30
N LYS A 14 -47.93 2.80 -33.28
CA LYS A 14 -47.74 3.17 -31.86
C LYS A 14 -46.28 2.98 -31.44
N ALA A 15 -45.68 1.83 -31.74
CA ALA A 15 -44.30 1.52 -31.38
C ALA A 15 -43.31 2.52 -32.00
N ALA A 16 -43.49 2.88 -33.27
CA ALA A 16 -42.67 3.89 -33.93
C ALA A 16 -42.79 5.28 -33.28
N PHE A 17 -43.99 5.69 -32.87
CA PHE A 17 -44.21 6.95 -32.15
C PHE A 17 -43.57 6.95 -30.76
N GLU A 18 -43.65 5.83 -30.03
CA GLU A 18 -43.07 5.71 -28.68
C GLU A 18 -41.53 5.66 -28.72
N ALA A 19 -40.94 4.98 -29.72
CA ALA A 19 -39.49 5.00 -29.96
C ALA A 19 -38.98 6.40 -30.35
N ASP A 20 -39.68 7.14 -31.22
CA ASP A 20 -39.32 8.51 -31.57
C ASP A 20 -39.51 9.49 -30.38
N LYS A 21 -40.57 9.32 -29.58
CA LYS A 21 -40.75 10.06 -28.32
C LYS A 21 -39.58 9.82 -27.36
N LEU A 22 -39.16 8.55 -27.18
CA LEU A 22 -38.03 8.20 -26.32
C LEU A 22 -36.73 8.83 -26.82
N ARG A 23 -36.42 8.68 -28.12
CA ARG A 23 -35.25 9.28 -28.77
C ARG A 23 -35.20 10.80 -28.59
N ARG A 24 -36.33 11.49 -28.82
CA ARG A 24 -36.43 12.95 -28.62
C ARG A 24 -36.25 13.35 -27.15
N THR A 25 -36.76 12.56 -26.21
CA THR A 25 -36.60 12.79 -24.77
C THR A 25 -35.14 12.65 -24.34
N GLN A 26 -34.49 11.55 -24.71
CA GLN A 26 -33.06 11.30 -24.43
C GLN A 26 -32.16 12.39 -25.05
N ALA A 27 -32.44 12.82 -26.28
CA ALA A 27 -31.70 13.90 -26.95
C ALA A 27 -31.84 15.27 -26.28
N ILE A 28 -32.87 15.49 -25.45
CA ILE A 28 -33.00 16.68 -24.58
C ILE A 28 -32.33 16.45 -23.22
N GLN A 29 -32.48 15.27 -22.61
CA GLN A 29 -31.82 14.91 -21.35
C GLN A 29 -30.29 15.03 -21.44
N LEU A 30 -29.67 14.59 -22.55
CA LEU A 30 -28.24 14.75 -22.79
C LEU A 30 -27.81 16.23 -22.88
N LYS A 31 -28.66 17.10 -23.43
CA LYS A 31 -28.39 18.57 -23.46
C LYS A 31 -28.50 19.18 -22.07
N ILE A 32 -29.49 18.76 -21.27
CA ILE A 32 -29.63 19.19 -19.87
C ILE A 32 -28.39 18.77 -19.07
N ARG A 33 -27.94 17.51 -19.19
CA ARG A 33 -26.70 17.03 -18.55
C ARG A 33 -25.48 17.87 -18.96
N SER A 34 -25.34 18.19 -20.25
CA SER A 34 -24.25 19.05 -20.75
C SER A 34 -24.30 20.47 -20.18
N LEU A 35 -25.49 21.08 -20.08
CA LEU A 35 -25.68 22.42 -19.54
C LEU A 35 -25.46 22.47 -18.01
N ASN A 36 -25.83 21.41 -17.29
CA ASN A 36 -25.52 21.28 -15.85
C ASN A 36 -24.00 21.21 -15.63
N GLN A 37 -23.28 20.38 -16.39
CA GLN A 37 -21.81 20.29 -16.34
C GLN A 37 -21.10 21.59 -16.76
N GLU A 38 -21.71 22.40 -17.63
CA GLU A 38 -21.22 23.75 -17.95
C GLU A 38 -21.47 24.72 -16.79
N THR A 39 -22.66 24.65 -16.19
CA THR A 39 -23.08 25.44 -15.03
C THR A 39 -22.17 25.20 -13.82
N GLU A 40 -21.82 23.94 -13.52
CA GLU A 40 -20.86 23.57 -12.45
C GLU A 40 -19.47 24.18 -12.68
N LYS A 41 -18.98 24.17 -13.93
CA LYS A 41 -17.69 24.78 -14.30
C LYS A 41 -17.73 26.30 -14.13
N VAL A 42 -18.83 26.95 -14.50
CA VAL A 42 -19.02 28.39 -14.31
C VAL A 42 -19.09 28.75 -12.83
N TYR A 43 -19.80 27.99 -11.99
CA TYR A 43 -19.78 28.22 -10.53
C TYR A 43 -18.40 27.99 -9.92
N THR A 44 -17.66 26.98 -10.38
CA THR A 44 -16.27 26.75 -9.97
C THR A 44 -15.37 27.94 -10.37
N GLN A 45 -15.56 28.52 -11.55
CA GLN A 45 -14.84 29.72 -11.98
C GLN A 45 -15.22 30.95 -11.14
N VAL A 46 -16.51 31.16 -10.86
CA VAL A 46 -16.99 32.26 -10.00
C VAL A 46 -16.42 32.13 -8.58
N GLY A 47 -16.45 30.94 -7.99
CA GLY A 47 -15.87 30.66 -6.67
C GLY A 47 -14.36 30.93 -6.63
N ARG A 48 -13.61 30.51 -7.66
CA ARG A 48 -12.17 30.81 -7.78
C ARG A 48 -11.88 32.31 -7.87
N VAL A 49 -12.65 33.06 -8.67
CA VAL A 49 -12.49 34.52 -8.79
C VAL A 49 -12.86 35.21 -7.47
N ALA A 50 -13.98 34.84 -6.85
CA ALA A 50 -14.40 35.39 -5.56
C ALA A 50 -13.37 35.13 -4.45
N TYR A 51 -12.82 33.92 -4.36
CA TYR A 51 -11.78 33.59 -3.37
C TYR A 51 -10.45 34.31 -3.67
N THR A 52 -10.11 34.54 -4.94
CA THR A 52 -8.96 35.36 -5.32
C THR A 52 -9.13 36.82 -4.89
N LEU A 53 -10.33 37.40 -5.08
CA LEU A 53 -10.65 38.76 -4.60
C LEU A 53 -10.67 38.84 -3.07
N TYR A 54 -11.13 37.78 -2.39
CA TYR A 54 -11.10 37.66 -0.93
C TYR A 54 -9.67 37.68 -0.39
N GLN A 55 -8.76 36.91 -1.01
CA GLN A 55 -7.32 36.92 -0.67
C GLN A 55 -6.63 38.27 -0.95
N GLN A 56 -7.23 39.13 -1.78
CA GLN A 56 -6.76 40.49 -2.07
C GLN A 56 -7.48 41.55 -1.22
N GLU A 57 -8.30 41.15 -0.24
CA GLU A 57 -9.13 42.02 0.61
C GLU A 57 -10.18 42.85 -0.16
N GLN A 58 -10.49 42.48 -1.40
CA GLN A 58 -11.40 43.22 -2.30
C GLN A 58 -12.89 42.80 -2.20
N VAL A 59 -13.26 41.92 -1.26
CA VAL A 59 -14.64 41.47 -1.06
C VAL A 59 -15.36 42.35 -0.04
N ALA A 60 -16.19 43.27 -0.55
CA ALA A 60 -16.99 44.19 0.28
C ALA A 60 -18.35 43.64 0.74
N GLN A 61 -18.86 42.55 0.13
CA GLN A 61 -20.14 41.95 0.52
C GLN A 61 -19.95 40.99 1.71
N PRO A 62 -20.65 41.19 2.85
CA PRO A 62 -20.43 40.40 4.06
C PRO A 62 -20.85 38.93 3.89
N GLU A 63 -21.87 38.63 3.09
CA GLU A 63 -22.32 37.27 2.80
C GLU A 63 -21.26 36.50 2.00
N LEU A 64 -20.66 37.14 1.01
CA LEU A 64 -19.59 36.57 0.20
C LEU A 64 -18.30 36.41 1.03
N LYS A 65 -17.96 37.39 1.86
CA LYS A 65 -16.84 37.27 2.80
C LYS A 65 -17.06 36.09 3.75
N ALA A 66 -18.22 35.97 4.39
CA ALA A 66 -18.52 34.86 5.29
C ALA A 66 -18.50 33.48 4.59
N ALA A 67 -18.83 33.41 3.30
CA ALA A 67 -18.67 32.19 2.51
C ALA A 67 -17.19 31.86 2.23
N CYS A 68 -16.36 32.87 1.90
CA CYS A 68 -14.92 32.70 1.74
C CYS A 68 -14.19 32.41 3.06
N ASP A 69 -14.65 32.96 4.18
CA ASP A 69 -14.15 32.66 5.54
C ASP A 69 -14.35 31.16 5.86
N ARG A 70 -15.55 30.61 5.58
CA ARG A 70 -15.81 29.15 5.71
C ARG A 70 -14.97 28.32 4.76
N LEU A 71 -14.79 28.75 3.51
CA LEU A 71 -13.96 28.04 2.53
C LEU A 71 -12.48 28.00 2.97
N ALA A 72 -11.96 29.07 3.56
CA ALA A 72 -10.62 29.11 4.15
C ALA A 72 -10.48 28.12 5.33
N ALA A 73 -11.49 28.04 6.20
CA ALA A 73 -11.52 27.08 7.30
C ALA A 73 -11.56 25.61 6.83
N VAL A 74 -12.25 25.32 5.71
CA VAL A 74 -12.24 23.98 5.08
C VAL A 74 -10.87 23.66 4.48
N PHE A 75 -10.21 24.61 3.80
CA PHE A 75 -8.84 24.41 3.30
C PHE A 75 -7.83 24.17 4.44
N ALA A 76 -7.99 24.83 5.59
CA ALA A 76 -7.16 24.58 6.77
C ALA A 76 -7.35 23.16 7.34
N GLN A 77 -8.59 22.65 7.36
CA GLN A 77 -8.88 21.26 7.76
C GLN A 77 -8.27 20.24 6.78
N ILE A 78 -8.38 20.49 5.47
CA ILE A 78 -7.76 19.63 4.44
C ILE A 78 -6.24 19.57 4.65
N ALA A 79 -5.56 20.72 4.79
CA ALA A 79 -4.12 20.77 5.00
C ALA A 79 -3.68 20.05 6.29
N ALA A 80 -4.47 20.13 7.37
CA ALA A 80 -4.21 19.39 8.61
C ALA A 80 -4.35 17.87 8.42
N HIS A 81 -5.35 17.41 7.65
CA HIS A 81 -5.52 15.99 7.34
C HIS A 81 -4.46 15.47 6.35
N GLU A 82 -3.98 16.28 5.41
CA GLU A 82 -2.86 15.93 4.53
C GLU A 82 -1.55 15.76 5.32
N GLN A 83 -1.30 16.61 6.32
CA GLN A 83 -0.16 16.46 7.25
C GLN A 83 -0.28 15.21 8.14
N GLU A 84 -1.49 14.90 8.64
CA GLU A 84 -1.78 13.67 9.38
C GLU A 84 -1.49 12.42 8.54
N VAL A 85 -1.97 12.41 7.29
CA VAL A 85 -1.72 11.35 6.32
C VAL A 85 -0.23 11.19 5.99
N GLU A 86 0.52 12.28 5.88
CA GLU A 86 1.97 12.21 5.66
C GLU A 86 2.73 11.73 6.91
N ARG A 87 2.28 12.08 8.13
CA ARG A 87 2.85 11.52 9.36
C ARG A 87 2.66 10.00 9.40
N ILE A 88 1.46 9.52 9.08
CA ILE A 88 1.15 8.07 9.05
C ILE A 88 2.00 7.35 7.98
N LYS A 89 2.23 7.95 6.80
CA LYS A 89 3.16 7.38 5.80
C LYS A 89 4.62 7.36 6.25
N ALA A 90 5.01 8.25 7.16
CA ALA A 90 6.35 8.29 7.74
C ALA A 90 6.54 7.33 8.93
N GLU A 91 5.49 6.63 9.36
CA GLU A 91 5.59 5.60 10.41
C GLU A 91 6.36 4.38 9.89
N ILE A 92 7.52 4.11 10.50
CA ILE A 92 8.34 2.94 10.19
C ILE A 92 7.88 1.79 11.09
N PHE A 93 7.36 0.72 10.49
CA PHE A 93 7.09 -0.52 11.22
C PHE A 93 8.40 -1.12 11.75
N VAL A 94 8.49 -1.26 13.07
CA VAL A 94 9.59 -1.95 13.74
C VAL A 94 9.05 -3.25 14.33
N ASP A 95 9.59 -4.38 13.88
CA ASP A 95 9.24 -5.69 14.44
C ASP A 95 9.51 -5.74 15.95
N ALA A 96 8.48 -6.10 16.73
CA ALA A 96 8.63 -6.38 18.16
C ALA A 96 9.59 -7.57 18.43
N ALA A 97 9.78 -8.43 17.42
CA ALA A 97 10.81 -9.47 17.42
C ALA A 97 12.25 -8.94 17.28
N VAL A 98 12.45 -7.63 17.05
CA VAL A 98 13.76 -6.95 17.04
C VAL A 98 13.81 -5.90 18.16
N ALA A 99 12.74 -5.14 18.37
CA ALA A 99 12.56 -4.18 19.47
C ALA A 99 12.31 -4.87 20.83
N GLY A 100 13.23 -5.75 21.23
CA GLY A 100 13.12 -6.48 22.50
C GLY A 100 13.96 -7.76 22.63
N ILE A 101 14.84 -8.10 21.68
CA ILE A 101 15.71 -9.29 21.87
C ILE A 101 16.74 -8.99 22.96
N GLN A 102 16.49 -9.50 24.16
CA GLN A 102 17.44 -9.51 25.26
C GLN A 102 18.51 -10.57 24.98
N TYR A 103 19.78 -10.17 24.88
CA TYR A 103 20.90 -11.09 24.61
C TYR A 103 21.57 -11.58 25.91
N GLY A 104 22.22 -12.74 25.85
CA GLY A 104 22.77 -13.45 27.01
C GLY A 104 21.76 -14.41 27.65
N HIS A 105 21.80 -14.53 28.98
CA HIS A 105 20.92 -15.42 29.73
C HIS A 105 19.47 -14.91 29.81
N ILE A 106 18.51 -15.70 29.32
CA ILE A 106 17.07 -15.43 29.44
C ILE A 106 16.38 -16.54 30.24
N CYS A 107 15.38 -16.19 31.05
CA CYS A 107 14.49 -17.15 31.68
C CYS A 107 13.53 -17.79 30.65
N PRO A 108 13.50 -19.13 30.45
CA PRO A 108 12.60 -19.79 29.50
C PRO A 108 11.12 -19.66 29.85
N ASN A 109 10.79 -19.30 31.10
CA ASN A 109 9.42 -19.09 31.57
C ASN A 109 8.96 -17.63 31.44
N GLY A 110 9.69 -16.78 30.71
CA GLY A 110 9.25 -15.42 30.37
C GLY A 110 9.53 -14.33 31.42
N HIS A 111 10.27 -14.62 32.50
CA HIS A 111 10.64 -13.61 33.51
C HIS A 111 11.74 -12.62 33.06
N GLY A 112 12.09 -12.60 31.78
CA GLY A 112 13.08 -11.70 31.19
C GLY A 112 14.54 -12.15 31.28
N GLN A 113 15.44 -11.22 30.96
CA GLN A 113 16.89 -11.33 31.02
C GLN A 113 17.41 -11.52 32.45
N MET A 114 18.55 -12.17 32.58
CA MET A 114 19.23 -12.46 33.84
C MET A 114 20.70 -12.02 33.74
N ALA A 115 21.39 -11.87 34.88
CA ALA A 115 22.79 -11.46 34.87
C ALA A 115 23.67 -12.49 34.12
N PRO A 116 24.81 -12.10 33.50
CA PRO A 116 25.70 -13.02 32.75
C PRO A 116 26.35 -14.16 33.56
N GLN A 117 26.04 -14.26 34.85
CA GLN A 117 26.50 -15.27 35.80
C GLN A 117 25.33 -16.10 36.39
N ASP A 118 24.08 -15.70 36.13
CA ASP A 118 22.87 -16.29 36.71
C ASP A 118 22.34 -17.41 35.81
N TYR A 119 22.97 -18.59 35.91
CA TYR A 119 22.54 -19.79 35.18
C TYR A 119 21.14 -20.32 35.56
N PHE A 120 20.50 -19.76 36.59
CA PHE A 120 19.17 -20.13 37.05
C PHE A 120 18.34 -18.88 37.42
N CYS A 121 17.08 -18.85 37.01
CA CYS A 121 16.18 -17.74 37.28
C CYS A 121 15.80 -17.66 38.76
N GLN A 122 16.14 -16.54 39.41
CA GLN A 122 15.84 -16.31 40.82
C GLN A 122 14.34 -16.26 41.14
N VAL A 123 13.47 -16.04 40.14
CA VAL A 123 12.00 -16.02 40.29
C VAL A 123 11.38 -17.42 40.27
N CYS A 124 11.92 -18.36 39.49
CA CYS A 124 11.25 -19.66 39.25
C CYS A 124 12.17 -20.89 39.18
N GLY A 125 13.47 -20.76 39.48
CA GLY A 125 14.44 -21.86 39.51
C GLY A 125 14.79 -22.51 38.15
N ALA A 126 14.20 -22.06 37.05
CA ALA A 126 14.46 -22.60 35.72
C ALA A 126 15.86 -22.21 35.23
N LYS A 127 16.57 -23.16 34.60
CA LYS A 127 17.91 -22.89 34.01
C LYS A 127 17.79 -21.88 32.86
N ALA A 128 18.80 -21.02 32.74
CA ALA A 128 18.95 -20.06 31.65
C ALA A 128 19.01 -20.73 30.26
N ILE A 129 18.52 -19.99 29.26
CA ILE A 129 18.86 -20.18 27.84
C ILE A 129 19.79 -19.05 27.42
N ASP A 130 20.85 -19.37 26.68
CA ASP A 130 21.77 -18.40 26.09
C ASP A 130 21.31 -17.98 24.68
N VAL A 131 21.12 -16.67 24.48
CA VAL A 131 20.82 -16.08 23.17
C VAL A 131 21.97 -15.16 22.74
N PRO A 132 22.76 -15.51 21.70
CA PRO A 132 23.89 -14.69 21.29
C PRO A 132 23.44 -13.38 20.61
N PRO A 133 24.18 -12.27 20.78
CA PRO A 133 23.89 -11.02 20.10
C PRO A 133 24.19 -11.09 18.59
N PRO A 134 23.41 -10.39 17.74
CA PRO A 134 23.66 -10.34 16.31
C PRO A 134 24.87 -9.46 16.02
N THR A 135 25.96 -10.08 15.55
CA THR A 135 27.08 -9.37 14.93
C THR A 135 26.66 -8.86 13.54
N GLY A 136 25.88 -7.78 13.55
CA GLY A 136 25.21 -7.24 12.36
C GLY A 136 26.17 -6.80 11.27
N LEU A 137 26.29 -7.61 10.22
CA LEU A 137 27.04 -7.28 9.01
C LEU A 137 26.07 -6.82 7.92
N ALA A 138 26.32 -5.68 7.29
CA ALA A 138 25.52 -5.20 6.16
C ALA A 138 26.05 -5.75 4.82
N CYS A 139 25.17 -5.94 3.85
CA CYS A 139 25.58 -6.35 2.50
C CYS A 139 26.35 -5.22 1.79
N PRO A 140 27.61 -5.42 1.36
CA PRO A 140 28.38 -4.37 0.66
C PRO A 140 27.87 -4.05 -0.75
N HIS A 141 26.81 -4.73 -1.23
CA HIS A 141 26.20 -4.51 -2.53
C HIS A 141 24.82 -3.84 -2.46
N CYS A 142 23.95 -4.27 -1.53
CA CYS A 142 22.59 -3.73 -1.40
C CYS A 142 22.25 -3.16 -0.02
N HIS A 143 23.22 -3.09 0.90
CA HIS A 143 23.11 -2.57 2.27
C HIS A 143 22.08 -3.26 3.20
N ALA A 144 21.33 -4.25 2.71
CA ALA A 144 20.45 -5.09 3.52
C ALA A 144 21.23 -5.86 4.60
N PRO A 145 20.65 -6.11 5.78
CA PRO A 145 21.29 -6.86 6.86
C PRO A 145 21.55 -8.31 6.45
N LEU A 146 22.69 -8.85 6.87
CA LEU A 146 23.08 -10.24 6.67
C LEU A 146 22.89 -11.04 7.96
N GLN A 147 22.45 -12.30 7.80
CA GLN A 147 22.48 -13.27 8.89
C GLN A 147 23.93 -13.67 9.21
N PRO A 148 24.29 -13.93 10.48
CA PRO A 148 25.65 -14.33 10.85
C PRO A 148 26.05 -15.63 10.13
N GLY A 149 27.21 -15.62 9.48
CA GLY A 149 27.71 -16.75 8.68
C GLY A 149 27.06 -16.91 7.29
N ALA A 150 26.16 -16.01 6.87
CA ALA A 150 25.61 -16.02 5.51
C ALA A 150 26.72 -15.90 4.46
N ARG A 151 26.70 -16.80 3.46
CA ARG A 151 27.66 -16.83 2.33
C ARG A 151 27.15 -16.04 1.11
N PHE A 152 25.85 -15.78 1.08
CA PHE A 152 25.13 -15.03 0.05
C PHE A 152 24.10 -14.12 0.71
N CYS A 153 23.86 -12.93 0.14
CA CYS A 153 22.84 -12.02 0.64
C CYS A 153 21.44 -12.51 0.23
N ALA A 154 20.54 -12.72 1.20
CA ALA A 154 19.17 -13.16 0.92
C ALA A 154 18.35 -12.16 0.07
N ASN A 155 18.70 -10.87 0.11
CA ASN A 155 17.97 -9.81 -0.61
C ASN A 155 18.46 -9.60 -2.06
N CYS A 156 19.76 -9.74 -2.35
CA CYS A 156 20.31 -9.47 -3.69
C CYS A 156 21.07 -10.65 -4.34
N GLY A 157 21.10 -11.83 -3.71
CA GLY A 157 21.76 -13.04 -4.21
C GLY A 157 23.30 -13.02 -4.23
N GLN A 158 23.91 -11.83 -4.19
CA GLN A 158 25.36 -11.62 -4.25
C GLN A 158 26.08 -12.43 -3.15
N SER A 159 27.17 -13.10 -3.52
CA SER A 159 28.08 -13.67 -2.52
C SER A 159 28.65 -12.57 -1.64
N VAL A 160 28.68 -12.81 -0.33
CA VAL A 160 29.22 -11.86 0.64
C VAL A 160 30.53 -12.43 1.18
N PRO A 161 31.63 -11.66 1.17
CA PRO A 161 32.86 -12.10 1.80
C PRO A 161 32.60 -12.23 3.30
N LEU A 162 32.94 -13.39 3.88
CA LEU A 162 32.94 -13.55 5.34
C LEU A 162 34.07 -12.67 5.90
N ALA A 163 33.76 -11.41 6.18
CA ALA A 163 34.58 -10.56 7.02
C ALA A 163 34.77 -11.29 8.36
N ALA A 164 36.02 -11.44 8.77
CA ALA A 164 36.42 -12.46 9.73
C ALA A 164 35.56 -12.47 11.00
N ALA A 165 35.09 -13.66 11.38
CA ALA A 165 34.86 -13.94 12.79
C ALA A 165 36.22 -13.74 13.48
N THR A 166 36.32 -12.71 14.34
CA THR A 166 37.56 -12.28 14.97
C THR A 166 37.98 -13.23 16.10
N ALA A 167 38.37 -14.45 15.72
CA ALA A 167 39.48 -15.08 16.42
C ALA A 167 40.69 -14.16 16.28
N PRO A 168 41.39 -13.80 17.38
CA PRO A 168 42.51 -12.87 17.30
C PRO A 168 43.59 -13.40 16.36
N VAL A 169 43.99 -12.57 15.39
CA VAL A 169 44.94 -12.95 14.35
C VAL A 169 46.33 -13.02 14.99
N SER A 170 46.72 -14.20 15.46
CA SER A 170 48.12 -14.44 15.80
C SER A 170 48.98 -14.30 14.54
N ASN A 171 50.23 -13.86 14.69
CA ASN A 171 51.10 -13.48 13.57
C ASN A 171 51.04 -14.50 12.42
N PRO A 172 51.05 -14.06 11.14
CA PRO A 172 51.15 -14.99 10.02
C PRO A 172 52.43 -15.84 10.15
N CYS A 173 52.35 -17.10 9.76
CA CYS A 173 53.43 -18.07 9.98
C CYS A 173 54.75 -17.56 9.37
N PRO A 174 55.84 -17.43 10.16
CA PRO A 174 57.10 -16.84 9.68
C PRO A 174 57.81 -17.68 8.61
N ASN A 175 57.30 -18.87 8.30
CA ASN A 175 57.81 -19.76 7.26
C ASN A 175 57.02 -19.68 5.93
N CYS A 176 55.68 -19.60 5.99
CA CYS A 176 54.81 -19.70 4.81
C CYS A 176 53.77 -18.58 4.63
N GLY A 177 53.67 -17.64 5.58
CA GLY A 177 52.70 -16.54 5.55
C GLY A 177 51.25 -16.91 5.86
N ALA A 178 50.91 -18.20 6.03
CA ALA A 178 49.56 -18.64 6.36
C ALA A 178 49.10 -18.08 7.72
N PRO A 179 47.82 -17.70 7.88
CA PRO A 179 47.29 -17.22 9.15
C PRO A 179 47.36 -18.32 10.21
N LEU A 180 47.75 -17.95 11.44
CA LEU A 180 47.87 -18.86 12.56
C LEU A 180 46.73 -18.64 13.56
N LEU A 181 46.19 -19.73 14.10
CA LEU A 181 45.23 -19.67 15.19
C LEU A 181 45.92 -19.13 16.46
N PRO A 182 45.21 -18.38 17.32
CA PRO A 182 45.73 -18.04 18.64
C PRO A 182 46.12 -19.33 19.40
N ASP A 183 47.23 -19.24 20.14
CA ASP A 183 47.88 -20.36 20.85
C ASP A 183 48.30 -21.57 19.97
N ALA A 184 48.37 -21.41 18.65
CA ALA A 184 48.88 -22.45 17.74
C ALA A 184 50.38 -22.71 17.95
N LEU A 185 50.70 -23.73 18.76
CA LEU A 185 52.06 -24.25 18.94
C LEU A 185 52.74 -24.74 17.65
N PHE A 186 51.97 -24.96 16.57
CA PHE A 186 52.41 -25.41 15.24
C PHE A 186 51.48 -24.82 14.15
N CYS A 187 52.03 -24.46 13.00
CA CYS A 187 51.28 -24.11 11.79
C CYS A 187 50.65 -25.35 11.15
N THR A 188 49.35 -25.31 10.82
CA THR A 188 48.66 -26.40 10.12
C THR A 188 49.18 -26.60 8.69
N GLU A 189 49.49 -25.50 7.99
CA GLU A 189 49.86 -25.53 6.57
C GLU A 189 51.32 -25.94 6.31
N CYS A 190 52.22 -25.78 7.28
CA CYS A 190 53.66 -26.08 7.10
C CYS A 190 54.40 -26.67 8.31
N GLY A 191 53.74 -26.90 9.45
CA GLY A 191 54.31 -27.57 10.63
C GLY A 191 55.25 -26.72 11.52
N HIS A 192 55.43 -25.43 11.25
CA HIS A 192 56.38 -24.56 11.99
C HIS A 192 55.82 -24.05 13.34
N LYS A 193 56.63 -23.94 14.41
CA LYS A 193 56.17 -23.60 15.79
C LYS A 193 56.03 -22.11 16.11
N VAL A 194 55.18 -21.76 17.10
CA VAL A 194 54.74 -20.37 17.39
C VAL A 194 54.15 -20.19 18.82
N THR A 195 54.15 -18.94 19.36
CA THR A 195 53.68 -18.56 20.73
C THR A 195 53.50 -17.02 20.96
N THR A 196 52.35 -16.46 21.43
CA THR A 196 52.18 -15.17 22.23
C THR A 196 50.68 -14.74 22.53
N PRO A 197 50.36 -13.81 23.50
CA PRO A 197 48.99 -13.52 24.04
C PRO A 197 48.31 -12.09 23.82
N GLU A 198 47.41 -11.61 24.72
CA GLU A 198 46.11 -10.84 24.58
C GLU A 198 45.94 -9.24 24.55
N LEU A 199 44.70 -8.69 24.76
CA LEU A 199 43.98 -7.49 24.17
C LEU A 199 43.22 -6.48 25.15
N LYS A 200 42.55 -5.37 24.66
CA LYS A 200 41.23 -4.73 25.08
C LYS A 200 40.69 -3.43 24.33
N SER A 201 39.42 -2.95 24.56
CA SER A 201 38.55 -1.96 23.78
C SER A 201 38.07 -0.66 24.56
N GLU A 202 36.89 0.05 24.57
CA GLU A 202 35.40 0.08 24.21
C GLU A 202 34.89 1.62 24.10
N GLU A 203 33.67 2.26 23.97
CA GLU A 203 32.18 2.22 23.55
C GLU A 203 31.53 3.70 23.67
N ALA A 204 30.25 4.21 23.47
CA ALA A 204 28.93 4.01 22.74
C ALA A 204 27.87 5.23 22.93
N HIS A 205 26.60 5.23 22.37
CA HIS A 205 25.34 6.10 22.62
C HIS A 205 25.09 7.50 21.87
N GLU A 206 23.96 8.29 21.73
CA GLU A 206 22.40 8.35 21.76
C GLU A 206 21.87 9.85 21.41
N VAL A 207 20.63 10.48 21.31
CA VAL A 207 19.09 10.40 21.17
C VAL A 207 18.42 11.86 21.04
N VAL A 208 17.13 12.35 20.85
CA VAL A 208 15.73 12.11 20.25
C VAL A 208 14.76 13.40 20.28
N ASP A 209 13.47 13.38 19.77
CA ASP A 209 12.19 14.20 20.12
C ASP A 209 11.37 15.08 19.04
N THR A 210 10.03 15.39 19.21
CA THR A 210 9.02 15.97 18.19
C THR A 210 7.69 16.75 18.67
N LEU A 211 6.65 17.00 17.79
CA LEU A 211 5.16 17.41 17.97
C LEU A 211 4.66 18.91 17.82
N ALA A 212 3.36 19.36 17.64
CA ALA A 212 2.08 18.95 16.93
C ALA A 212 0.84 19.99 17.02
N LEU A 213 -0.37 19.74 16.39
CA LEU A 213 -1.78 20.34 16.50
C LEU A 213 -2.21 21.70 15.79
N SER A 214 -3.50 22.15 15.53
CA SER A 214 -4.88 21.59 15.21
C SER A 214 -6.04 22.67 14.93
N ALA A 215 -7.32 22.27 14.60
CA ALA A 215 -8.67 23.02 14.55
C ALA A 215 -9.08 23.95 13.33
N ALA A 216 -10.33 24.45 13.01
CA ALA A 216 -11.83 24.19 13.11
C ALA A 216 -12.66 25.28 12.25
N GLU A 217 -13.99 25.56 12.10
CA GLU A 217 -15.39 25.05 12.41
C GLU A 217 -16.59 25.78 11.62
N VAL A 218 -17.90 25.40 11.81
CA VAL A 218 -19.28 26.00 11.49
C VAL A 218 -19.82 26.27 10.03
N ALA A 219 -21.15 26.08 9.81
CA ALA A 219 -21.88 26.10 8.51
C ALA A 219 -23.13 27.04 8.38
N VAL A 220 -23.73 27.13 7.18
CA VAL A 220 -24.91 27.97 6.79
C VAL A 220 -25.78 27.19 5.76
N PRO A 221 -27.13 27.29 5.75
CA PRO A 221 -27.99 26.50 4.85
C PRO A 221 -27.85 26.84 3.36
N ASP A 222 -27.94 25.81 2.52
CA ASP A 222 -27.81 25.91 1.06
C ASP A 222 -29.03 26.55 0.38
N PRO A 223 -28.83 27.58 -0.47
CA PRO A 223 -29.84 28.08 -1.40
C PRO A 223 -29.87 27.28 -2.72
N PHE A 224 -28.98 26.30 -2.89
CA PHE A 224 -28.81 25.55 -4.12
C PHE A 224 -29.54 24.20 -4.02
N PRO A 225 -30.38 23.82 -5.01
CA PRO A 225 -30.88 22.46 -5.05
C PRO A 225 -29.69 21.51 -5.24
N PRO A 226 -29.62 20.36 -4.53
CA PRO A 226 -28.65 19.33 -4.88
C PRO A 226 -28.85 18.95 -6.34
N ALA A 227 -27.77 18.59 -7.04
CA ALA A 227 -27.85 18.08 -8.39
C ALA A 227 -28.70 16.79 -8.38
N SER A 228 -29.98 16.92 -8.71
CA SER A 228 -30.95 15.82 -8.59
C SER A 228 -30.46 14.63 -9.41
N ASP A 229 -30.43 13.44 -8.81
CA ASP A 229 -29.91 12.22 -9.42
C ASP A 229 -30.75 11.75 -10.61
N ILE A 230 -30.55 12.34 -11.80
CA ILE A 230 -31.14 11.90 -13.07
C ILE A 230 -30.22 10.85 -13.73
N ASP A 231 -29.77 9.87 -12.94
CA ASP A 231 -29.05 8.67 -13.40
C ASP A 231 -29.55 7.40 -12.69
N ALA A 232 -30.88 7.22 -12.72
CA ALA A 232 -31.51 5.91 -12.67
C ALA A 232 -32.42 5.75 -13.90
N PRO A 233 -31.92 5.21 -15.02
CA PRO A 233 -32.76 4.72 -16.10
C PRO A 233 -33.43 3.41 -15.63
N ASP A 234 -34.46 3.55 -14.80
CA ASP A 234 -35.22 2.45 -14.19
C ASP A 234 -36.12 1.78 -15.23
N VAL A 235 -35.47 1.08 -16.18
CA VAL A 235 -36.10 0.31 -17.24
C VAL A 235 -36.08 -1.16 -16.84
N VAL A 236 -36.98 -1.51 -15.94
CA VAL A 236 -37.38 -2.89 -15.67
C VAL A 236 -37.93 -3.54 -16.94
N ILE A 237 -37.07 -4.25 -17.68
CA ILE A 237 -37.48 -5.11 -18.80
C ILE A 237 -37.74 -6.51 -18.26
N ALA A 238 -39.02 -6.86 -18.14
CA ALA A 238 -39.49 -8.24 -18.12
C ALA A 238 -40.10 -8.60 -19.49
N ALA A 239 -40.01 -9.88 -19.87
CA ALA A 239 -40.47 -10.49 -21.13
C ALA A 239 -41.98 -10.27 -21.43
N GLU A 240 -42.55 -10.50 -22.63
CA GLU A 240 -42.12 -11.29 -23.83
C GLU A 240 -41.63 -10.37 -25.00
N GLU A 241 -41.75 -10.58 -26.33
CA GLU A 241 -42.54 -11.43 -27.26
C GLU A 241 -41.67 -11.75 -28.52
N GLU A 242 -41.88 -12.87 -29.24
CA GLU A 242 -41.10 -13.26 -30.44
C GLU A 242 -41.37 -12.41 -31.69
N ALA A 243 -40.31 -12.14 -32.48
CA ALA A 243 -40.32 -12.25 -33.95
C ALA A 243 -38.89 -12.38 -34.52
N ALA A 244 -38.61 -13.41 -35.33
CA ALA A 244 -37.26 -13.74 -35.79
C ALA A 244 -36.83 -13.02 -37.10
N VAL A 245 -35.53 -12.68 -37.19
CA VAL A 245 -34.80 -12.41 -38.45
C VAL A 245 -33.41 -13.07 -38.38
N THR A 246 -32.89 -13.49 -39.53
CA THR A 246 -31.79 -14.45 -39.71
C THR A 246 -30.37 -13.93 -39.49
N THR A 247 -29.51 -14.79 -38.95
CA THR A 247 -28.04 -14.67 -38.89
C THR A 247 -27.33 -14.98 -40.23
N PRO A 248 -26.23 -14.30 -40.57
CA PRO A 248 -25.06 -14.93 -41.18
C PRO A 248 -24.13 -15.53 -40.09
N PRO A 249 -23.22 -16.47 -40.43
CA PRO A 249 -22.40 -17.17 -39.44
C PRO A 249 -21.04 -16.48 -39.18
N ASP A 250 -20.74 -16.21 -37.91
CA ASP A 250 -19.38 -15.98 -37.41
C ASP A 250 -18.94 -17.15 -36.52
N GLU A 251 -17.62 -17.28 -36.31
CA GLU A 251 -16.96 -18.44 -35.72
C GLU A 251 -17.41 -18.80 -34.28
N PRO A 252 -17.30 -20.09 -33.88
CA PRO A 252 -17.58 -20.52 -32.52
C PRO A 252 -16.43 -20.08 -31.58
N LEU A 253 -16.53 -18.87 -31.02
CA LEU A 253 -15.68 -18.48 -29.89
C LEU A 253 -15.87 -19.49 -28.74
N ALA A 254 -14.75 -19.95 -28.18
CA ALA A 254 -14.76 -20.83 -27.02
C ALA A 254 -15.37 -20.11 -25.79
N PRO A 255 -16.02 -20.83 -24.86
CA PRO A 255 -16.46 -20.23 -23.61
C PRO A 255 -15.24 -19.72 -22.82
N PRO A 256 -15.30 -18.51 -22.22
CA PRO A 256 -14.19 -17.97 -21.45
C PRO A 256 -13.87 -18.88 -20.26
N ALA A 257 -12.58 -19.14 -20.04
CA ALA A 257 -12.14 -19.99 -18.95
C ALA A 257 -12.55 -19.39 -17.59
N ALA A 258 -12.98 -20.24 -16.66
CA ALA A 258 -13.27 -19.84 -15.29
C ALA A 258 -12.16 -20.30 -14.34
N CYS A 259 -11.84 -19.49 -13.32
CA CYS A 259 -10.86 -19.85 -12.31
C CYS A 259 -11.31 -21.11 -11.54
N PRO A 260 -10.51 -22.19 -11.46
CA PRO A 260 -10.90 -23.43 -10.78
C PRO A 260 -11.03 -23.30 -9.26
N VAL A 261 -10.58 -22.19 -8.66
CA VAL A 261 -10.62 -21.94 -7.21
C VAL A 261 -11.79 -21.05 -6.78
N CYS A 262 -12.19 -20.06 -7.59
CA CYS A 262 -13.23 -19.08 -7.23
C CYS A 262 -14.36 -18.90 -8.26
N GLY A 263 -14.27 -19.53 -9.44
CA GLY A 263 -15.29 -19.42 -10.49
C GLY A 263 -15.28 -18.11 -11.28
N ALA A 264 -14.43 -17.12 -10.94
CA ALA A 264 -14.32 -15.86 -11.67
C ALA A 264 -13.90 -16.09 -13.14
N SER A 265 -14.50 -15.34 -14.06
CA SER A 265 -14.15 -15.38 -15.49
C SER A 265 -12.74 -14.83 -15.72
N LEU A 266 -11.97 -15.54 -16.54
CA LEU A 266 -10.58 -15.21 -16.87
C LEU A 266 -10.51 -14.55 -18.25
N VAL A 267 -9.58 -13.60 -18.37
CA VAL A 267 -9.17 -13.04 -19.68
C VAL A 267 -8.25 -14.05 -20.38
N GLU A 268 -8.35 -14.16 -21.70
CA GLU A 268 -7.49 -15.05 -22.49
C GLU A 268 -5.99 -14.76 -22.24
N GLY A 269 -5.22 -15.80 -21.93
CA GLY A 269 -3.79 -15.68 -21.63
C GLY A 269 -3.44 -15.20 -20.20
N ALA A 270 -4.41 -15.06 -19.29
CA ALA A 270 -4.12 -14.70 -17.90
C ALA A 270 -3.29 -15.78 -17.18
N ALA A 271 -2.11 -15.40 -16.66
CA ALA A 271 -1.24 -16.28 -15.87
C ALA A 271 -1.68 -16.45 -14.40
N PHE A 272 -2.58 -15.59 -13.92
CA PHE A 272 -3.17 -15.68 -12.58
C PHE A 272 -4.58 -15.07 -12.58
N CYS A 273 -5.43 -15.49 -11.64
CA CYS A 273 -6.74 -14.90 -11.42
C CYS A 273 -6.62 -13.59 -10.64
N THR A 274 -7.18 -12.50 -11.17
CA THR A 274 -7.16 -11.16 -10.53
C THR A 274 -8.00 -11.10 -9.25
N GLU A 275 -9.05 -11.91 -9.15
CA GLU A 275 -9.98 -11.88 -8.00
C GLU A 275 -9.47 -12.66 -6.78
N CYS A 276 -8.64 -13.70 -6.98
CA CYS A 276 -8.21 -14.59 -5.88
C CYS A 276 -6.70 -14.87 -5.82
N GLY A 277 -5.91 -14.31 -6.74
CA GLY A 277 -4.44 -14.48 -6.78
C GLY A 277 -3.95 -15.88 -7.17
N HIS A 278 -4.84 -16.83 -7.48
CA HIS A 278 -4.44 -18.19 -7.87
C HIS A 278 -3.70 -18.18 -9.21
N HIS A 279 -2.48 -18.72 -9.24
CA HIS A 279 -1.69 -18.89 -10.46
C HIS A 279 -2.31 -19.98 -11.35
N LEU A 280 -2.33 -19.74 -12.65
CA LEU A 280 -2.87 -20.63 -13.67
C LEU A 280 -1.69 -21.28 -14.39
N ASN A 281 -1.69 -22.62 -14.46
CA ASN A 281 -0.60 -23.44 -15.02
C ASN A 281 -0.97 -24.02 -16.38
#